data_AF-A0A9P3YRR9-F1
#
_entry.id   AF-A0A9P3YRR9-F1
#
_cell.length_a   1.000
_cell.length_b   1.000
_cell.length_c   1.000
_cell.angle_alpha   90.00
_cell.angle_beta   90.00
_cell.angle_gamma   90.00
#
_symmetry.space_group_name_H-M   'P 1'
#
loop_
_entity.id
_entity.type
_entity.pdbx_description
1 polymer ?
#
loop_
_entity_poly.entity_id
_entity_poly.type
_entity_poly.pdbx_seq_one_letter_code
_entity_poly.pdbx_strand_id
1 'polypeptide(L)'
;MYKKVLNILLNYYKAINSKEVVELVLTPVLICIISYMFFNSSINKEVVISLNKDVLTLSGLLVAFGVCIITLLFTTYNKSISEAKDIKTERKVNGFNISYFQFIQLKAYYTVIMEILVVVICFINTIMLTRYYSNIIFYVLIFFTVHIILSLTTLIISMFHLSWKDRGD
;
A
#
# COMPACT_ATOMS: atom_id res chain seq x y z
N MET A 1 -18.73 0.36 -10.23
CA MET A 1 -17.33 0.81 -10.03
C MET A 1 -16.82 0.49 -8.63
N TYR A 2 -17.42 1.02 -7.56
CA TYR A 2 -16.99 0.79 -6.17
C TYR A 2 -16.91 -0.68 -5.75
N LYS A 3 -17.86 -1.53 -6.17
CA LYS A 3 -17.79 -2.99 -5.96
C LYS A 3 -16.52 -3.63 -6.55
N LYS A 4 -16.03 -3.13 -7.68
CA LYS A 4 -14.79 -3.64 -8.31
C LYS A 4 -13.56 -3.24 -7.50
N VAL A 5 -13.52 -2.00 -7.00
CA VAL A 5 -12.46 -1.52 -6.09
C VAL A 5 -12.42 -2.37 -4.82
N LEU A 6 -13.59 -2.58 -4.19
CA LEU A 6 -13.70 -3.43 -3.00
C LEU A 6 -13.22 -4.86 -3.28
N ASN A 7 -13.57 -5.43 -4.44
CA ASN A 7 -13.11 -6.76 -4.83
C ASN A 7 -11.58 -6.83 -4.94
N ILE A 8 -10.90 -5.78 -5.42
CA ILE A 8 -9.43 -5.75 -5.48
C ILE A 8 -8.85 -5.80 -4.07
N LEU A 9 -9.36 -4.98 -3.14
CA LEU A 9 -8.93 -4.98 -1.74
C LEU A 9 -9.15 -6.35 -1.08
N LEU A 10 -10.34 -6.92 -1.22
CA LEU A 10 -10.67 -8.23 -0.65
C LEU A 10 -9.84 -9.36 -1.25
N ASN A 11 -9.63 -9.34 -2.57
CA ASN A 11 -8.82 -10.34 -3.24
C ASN A 11 -7.35 -10.23 -2.80
N TYR A 12 -6.84 -9.02 -2.56
CA TYR A 12 -5.49 -8.83 -2.04
C TYR A 12 -5.34 -9.49 -0.66
N TYR A 13 -6.22 -9.19 0.28
CA TYR A 13 -6.19 -9.80 1.62
C TYR A 13 -6.39 -11.33 1.60
N LYS A 14 -7.12 -11.86 0.62
CA LYS A 14 -7.24 -13.31 0.39
C LYS A 14 -5.96 -13.95 -0.18
N ALA A 15 -5.20 -13.20 -0.97
CA ALA A 15 -4.00 -13.68 -1.66
C ALA A 15 -2.73 -13.62 -0.80
N ILE A 16 -2.69 -12.75 0.20
CA ILE A 16 -1.54 -12.61 1.09
C ILE A 16 -1.53 -13.66 2.20
N ASN A 17 -0.34 -14.02 2.65
CA ASN A 17 -0.16 -14.96 3.76
C ASN A 17 -0.43 -14.26 5.09
N SER A 18 -0.78 -15.03 6.13
CA SER A 18 -0.98 -14.49 7.48
C SER A 18 0.21 -13.70 8.01
N LYS A 19 1.44 -14.10 7.67
CA LYS A 19 2.67 -13.37 8.02
C LYS A 19 2.72 -11.98 7.37
N GLU A 20 2.37 -11.88 6.08
CA GLU A 20 2.32 -10.59 5.37
C GLU A 20 1.22 -9.68 5.93
N VAL A 21 0.08 -10.24 6.37
CA VAL A 21 -0.98 -9.48 7.06
C VAL A 21 -0.44 -8.87 8.35
N VAL A 22 0.27 -9.67 9.15
CA VAL A 22 0.90 -9.19 10.39
C VAL A 22 1.88 -8.08 10.07
N GLU A 23 2.77 -8.26 9.09
CA GLU A 23 3.74 -7.22 8.72
C GLU A 23 3.04 -5.93 8.24
N LEU A 24 2.03 -6.03 7.38
CA LEU A 24 1.38 -4.87 6.77
C LEU A 24 0.40 -4.16 7.71
N VAL A 25 -0.19 -4.83 8.69
CA VAL A 25 -1.22 -4.25 9.58
C VAL A 25 -0.70 -4.08 11.00
N LEU A 26 -0.04 -5.08 11.58
CA LEU A 26 0.44 -5.00 12.96
C LEU A 26 1.60 -4.01 13.08
N THR A 27 2.52 -3.97 12.11
CA THR A 27 3.66 -3.04 12.16
C THR A 27 3.22 -1.57 12.20
N PRO A 28 2.31 -1.09 11.31
CA PRO A 28 1.78 0.27 11.45
C PRO A 28 1.07 0.52 12.79
N VAL A 29 0.31 -0.45 13.31
CA VAL A 29 -0.35 -0.32 14.62
C VAL A 29 0.69 -0.14 15.74
N LEU A 30 1.75 -0.95 15.74
CA LEU A 30 2.83 -0.85 16.73
C LEU A 30 3.52 0.52 16.66
N ILE A 31 3.78 1.03 15.47
CA ILE A 31 4.35 2.37 15.30
C ILE A 31 3.39 3.43 15.87
N CYS A 32 2.08 3.34 15.60
CA CYS A 32 1.12 4.26 16.20
C CYS A 32 1.10 4.19 17.74
N ILE A 33 1.17 3.00 18.33
CA ILE A 33 1.23 2.82 19.79
C ILE A 33 2.49 3.47 20.37
N ILE A 34 3.66 3.20 19.76
CA ILE A 34 4.93 3.81 20.16
C ILE A 34 4.82 5.33 20.03
N SER A 35 4.34 5.84 18.90
CA SER A 35 4.17 7.28 18.71
C SER A 35 3.23 7.90 19.74
N TYR A 36 2.17 7.21 20.12
CA TYR A 36 1.25 7.68 21.17
C TYR A 36 1.95 7.75 22.54
N MET A 37 2.70 6.72 22.92
CA MET A 37 3.39 6.68 24.21
C MET A 37 4.43 7.80 24.37
N PHE A 38 5.15 8.14 23.30
CA PHE A 38 6.26 9.10 23.37
C PHE A 38 5.90 10.53 22.99
N PHE A 39 4.93 10.74 22.10
CA PHE A 39 4.72 12.06 21.48
C PHE A 39 3.34 12.67 21.72
N ASN A 40 2.37 11.97 22.33
CA ASN A 40 0.98 12.45 22.40
C ASN A 40 0.82 13.84 23.04
N SER A 41 1.62 14.19 24.04
CA SER A 41 1.60 15.50 24.70
C SER A 41 2.13 16.64 23.84
N SER A 42 2.93 16.33 22.82
CA SER A 42 3.62 17.31 21.97
C SER A 42 2.89 17.57 20.65
N ILE A 43 1.81 16.83 20.36
CA ILE A 43 1.04 16.99 19.13
C ILE A 43 0.14 18.21 19.28
N ASN A 44 0.41 19.23 18.46
CA ASN A 44 -0.42 20.42 18.33
C ASN A 44 -1.04 20.51 16.92
N LYS A 45 -1.95 21.46 16.75
CA LYS A 45 -2.67 21.66 15.48
C LYS A 45 -1.75 21.92 14.29
N GLU A 46 -0.68 22.68 14.48
CA GLU A 46 0.25 23.05 13.40
C GLU A 46 1.03 21.84 12.89
N VAL A 47 1.48 20.96 13.80
CA VAL A 47 2.15 19.70 13.45
C VAL A 47 1.23 18.81 12.63
N VAL A 48 -0.05 18.68 13.02
CA VAL A 48 -1.01 17.86 12.26
C VAL A 48 -1.31 18.45 10.88
N ILE A 49 -1.43 19.77 10.78
CA ILE A 49 -1.62 20.44 9.48
C ILE A 49 -0.40 20.25 8.58
N SER A 50 0.82 20.38 9.12
CA SER A 50 2.05 20.15 8.37
C SER A 50 2.12 18.71 7.88
N LEU A 51 1.94 17.74 8.77
CA LEU A 51 1.95 16.33 8.42
C LEU A 51 0.91 16.00 7.34
N ASN A 52 -0.31 16.54 7.46
CA ASN A 52 -1.35 16.30 6.46
C ASN A 52 -0.96 16.84 5.08
N LYS A 53 -0.31 18.01 5.01
CA LYS A 53 0.21 18.57 3.75
C LYS A 53 1.32 17.71 3.17
N ASP A 54 2.26 17.27 4.01
CA ASP A 54 3.40 16.45 3.58
C ASP A 54 2.93 15.08 3.07
N VAL A 55 2.01 14.43 3.80
CA VAL A 55 1.40 13.16 3.39
C VAL A 55 0.58 13.33 2.11
N LEU A 56 -0.17 14.43 1.96
CA LEU A 56 -0.91 14.70 0.71
C LEU A 56 0.04 14.80 -0.50
N THR A 57 1.13 15.57 -0.36
CA THR A 57 2.15 15.72 -1.42
C THR A 57 2.81 14.39 -1.75
N LEU A 58 3.25 13.65 -0.73
CA LEU A 58 3.91 12.36 -0.88
C LEU A 58 2.98 11.32 -1.52
N SER A 59 1.75 11.17 -1.02
CA SER A 59 0.78 10.23 -1.59
C SER A 59 0.39 10.60 -3.02
N GLY A 60 0.24 11.89 -3.34
CA GLY A 60 -0.02 12.33 -4.72
C GLY A 60 1.10 11.92 -5.69
N LEU A 61 2.36 12.05 -5.27
CA LEU A 61 3.53 11.59 -6.04
C LEU A 61 3.54 10.07 -6.19
N LEU A 62 3.28 9.34 -5.10
CA LEU A 62 3.24 7.87 -5.10
C LEU A 62 2.17 7.32 -6.03
N VAL A 63 0.97 7.92 -6.07
CA VAL A 63 -0.09 7.52 -7.02
C VAL A 63 0.42 7.59 -8.46
N ALA A 64 1.12 8.67 -8.84
CA ALA A 64 1.66 8.82 -10.19
C ALA A 64 2.69 7.72 -10.52
N PHE A 65 3.59 7.42 -9.60
CA PHE A 65 4.56 6.33 -9.76
C PHE A 65 3.90 4.96 -9.78
N GLY A 66 2.91 4.71 -8.94
CA GLY A 66 2.19 3.44 -8.89
C GLY A 66 1.41 3.16 -10.17
N VAL A 67 0.77 4.17 -10.78
CA VAL A 67 0.14 4.05 -12.10
C VAL A 67 1.19 3.74 -13.19
N CYS A 68 2.37 4.36 -13.10
CA CYS A 68 3.49 4.06 -14.00
C CYS A 68 3.97 2.61 -13.85
N ILE A 69 4.13 2.11 -12.62
CA ILE A 69 4.50 0.70 -12.34
C ILE A 69 3.48 -0.26 -12.94
N ILE A 70 2.18 0.01 -12.76
CA ILE A 70 1.12 -0.80 -13.38
C ILE A 70 1.30 -0.81 -14.90
N THR A 71 1.46 0.36 -15.51
CA THR A 71 1.64 0.47 -16.96
C THR A 71 2.84 -0.33 -17.44
N LEU A 72 3.99 -0.21 -16.77
CA LEU A 72 5.21 -0.95 -17.09
C LEU A 72 5.03 -2.46 -16.94
N LEU A 73 4.29 -2.93 -15.93
CA LEU A 73 3.98 -4.35 -15.78
C LEU A 73 3.15 -4.91 -16.96
N PHE A 74 2.33 -4.08 -17.61
CA PHE A 74 1.56 -4.49 -18.79
C PHE A 74 2.30 -4.36 -20.11
N THR A 75 3.20 -3.38 -20.23
CA THR A 75 3.93 -3.11 -21.48
C THR A 75 5.24 -3.88 -21.58
N THR A 76 5.82 -4.32 -20.46
CA THR A 76 7.08 -5.06 -20.47
C THR A 76 6.86 -6.50 -20.94
N TYR A 77 7.59 -6.89 -21.99
CA TYR A 77 7.65 -8.27 -22.46
C TYR A 77 9.08 -8.78 -22.34
N ASN A 78 9.33 -9.68 -21.39
CA ASN A 78 10.61 -10.38 -21.24
C ASN A 78 10.38 -11.85 -20.82
N LYS A 79 11.43 -12.67 -20.95
CA LYS A 79 11.38 -14.11 -20.65
C LYS A 79 10.91 -14.39 -19.21
N SER A 80 11.41 -13.63 -18.24
CA SER A 80 11.03 -13.76 -16.82
C SER A 80 9.54 -13.45 -16.57
N ILE A 81 8.95 -12.48 -17.28
CA ILE A 81 7.52 -12.15 -17.21
C ILE A 81 6.67 -13.25 -17.86
N SER A 82 7.12 -13.84 -18.98
CA SER A 82 6.41 -14.98 -19.56
C SER A 82 6.40 -16.18 -18.60
N GLU A 83 7.54 -16.52 -18.01
CA GLU A 83 7.63 -17.64 -17.06
C GLU A 83 6.80 -17.39 -15.78
N ALA A 84 6.77 -16.16 -15.28
CA ALA A 84 5.98 -15.80 -14.11
C ALA A 84 4.46 -15.88 -14.32
N LYS A 85 3.98 -15.86 -15.57
CA LYS A 85 2.57 -16.12 -15.89
C LYS A 85 2.22 -17.59 -15.74
N ASP A 86 3.18 -18.48 -15.96
CA ASP A 86 3.00 -19.94 -15.91
C ASP A 86 3.24 -20.52 -14.52
N ILE A 87 4.06 -19.86 -13.69
CA ILE A 87 4.31 -20.25 -12.30
C ILE A 87 3.07 -19.98 -11.44
N LYS A 88 2.29 -21.03 -11.16
CA LYS A 88 1.22 -21.00 -10.17
C LYS A 88 1.79 -20.95 -8.76
N THR A 89 1.30 -20.02 -7.95
CA THR A 89 1.63 -19.96 -6.52
C THR A 89 0.66 -20.83 -5.71
N GLU A 90 1.02 -21.15 -4.46
CA GLU A 90 0.09 -21.78 -3.50
C GLU A 90 -1.00 -20.81 -3.02
N ARG A 91 -0.89 -19.53 -3.38
CA ARG A 91 -1.82 -18.47 -2.97
C ARG A 91 -3.12 -18.59 -3.74
N LYS A 92 -4.25 -18.44 -3.04
CA LYS A 92 -5.59 -18.63 -3.60
C LYS A 92 -6.42 -17.36 -3.58
N VAL A 93 -7.07 -17.07 -4.70
CA VAL A 93 -8.12 -16.05 -4.79
C VAL A 93 -9.40 -16.73 -5.26
N ASN A 94 -10.46 -16.65 -4.46
CA ASN A 94 -11.77 -17.27 -4.74
C ASN A 94 -11.67 -18.77 -5.12
N GLY A 95 -10.77 -19.51 -4.45
CA GLY A 95 -10.58 -20.95 -4.66
C GLY A 95 -9.56 -21.34 -5.73
N PHE A 96 -9.07 -20.39 -6.53
CA PHE A 96 -8.11 -20.66 -7.61
C PHE A 96 -6.70 -20.20 -7.26
N ASN A 97 -5.70 -21.02 -7.61
CA ASN A 97 -4.29 -20.63 -7.50
C ASN A 97 -3.98 -19.53 -8.51
N ILE A 98 -3.39 -18.43 -8.03
CA ILE A 98 -2.98 -17.32 -8.89
C ILE A 98 -1.52 -17.47 -9.32
N SER A 99 -1.19 -16.99 -10.52
CA SER A 99 0.21 -16.95 -10.95
C SER A 99 1.00 -15.88 -10.20
N TYR A 100 2.32 -16.01 -10.17
CA TYR A 100 3.19 -15.03 -9.53
C TYR A 100 3.02 -13.64 -10.16
N PHE A 101 2.87 -13.59 -11.49
CA PHE A 101 2.56 -12.35 -12.20
C PHE A 101 1.22 -11.73 -11.77
N GLN A 102 0.15 -12.53 -11.69
CA GLN A 102 -1.16 -12.05 -11.21
C GLN A 102 -1.09 -11.52 -9.78
N PHE A 103 -0.27 -12.15 -8.93
CA PHE A 103 -0.06 -11.70 -7.56
C PHE A 103 0.64 -10.34 -7.49
N ILE A 104 1.68 -10.11 -8.30
CA ILE A 104 2.36 -8.80 -8.39
C ILE A 104 1.40 -7.73 -8.91
N GLN A 105 0.59 -8.04 -9.92
CA GLN A 105 -0.44 -7.11 -10.41
C GLN A 105 -1.42 -6.74 -9.30
N LEU A 106 -1.89 -7.71 -8.53
CA LEU A 106 -2.80 -7.50 -7.42
C LEU A 106 -2.17 -6.61 -6.32
N LYS A 107 -0.88 -6.82 -6.00
CA LYS A 107 -0.10 -5.95 -5.10
C LYS A 107 -0.01 -4.52 -5.62
N ALA A 108 0.29 -4.34 -6.91
CA ALA A 108 0.39 -3.01 -7.52
C ALA A 108 -0.96 -2.27 -7.49
N TYR A 109 -2.05 -2.94 -7.87
CA TYR A 109 -3.39 -2.35 -7.80
C TYR A 109 -3.80 -2.00 -6.37
N TYR A 110 -3.56 -2.90 -5.41
CA TYR A 110 -3.85 -2.65 -4.00
C TYR A 110 -3.13 -1.39 -3.51
N THR A 111 -1.82 -1.31 -3.77
CA THR A 111 -0.97 -0.20 -3.31
C THR A 111 -1.47 1.14 -3.85
N VAL A 112 -1.76 1.23 -5.15
CA VAL A 112 -2.29 2.46 -5.77
C VAL A 112 -3.66 2.85 -5.21
N ILE A 113 -4.55 1.87 -4.98
CA ILE A 113 -5.86 2.16 -4.39
C ILE A 113 -5.71 2.71 -2.97
N MET A 114 -4.79 2.16 -2.18
CA MET A 114 -4.51 2.65 -0.83
C MET A 114 -3.92 4.07 -0.84
N GLU A 115 -3.02 4.37 -1.78
CA GLU A 115 -2.47 5.72 -1.97
C GLU A 115 -3.57 6.73 -2.33
N ILE A 116 -4.47 6.39 -3.26
CA ILE A 116 -5.63 7.22 -3.60
C ILE A 116 -6.53 7.45 -2.39
N LEU A 117 -6.78 6.39 -1.60
CA LEU A 117 -7.59 6.48 -0.39
C LEU A 117 -6.96 7.46 0.62
N VAL A 118 -5.64 7.46 0.77
CA VAL A 118 -4.93 8.41 1.64
C VAL A 118 -5.04 9.83 1.12
N VAL A 119 -4.91 10.06 -0.19
CA VAL A 119 -5.15 11.38 -0.78
C VAL A 119 -6.55 11.91 -0.44
N VAL A 120 -7.57 11.06 -0.56
CA VAL A 120 -8.96 11.41 -0.20
C VAL A 120 -9.08 11.73 1.29
N ILE A 121 -8.46 10.93 2.16
CA ILE A 121 -8.43 11.19 3.61
C ILE A 121 -7.76 12.53 3.91
N CYS A 122 -6.61 12.82 3.32
CA CYS A 122 -5.90 14.09 3.53
C CYS A 122 -6.72 15.30 3.04
N PHE A 123 -7.47 15.15 1.96
CA PHE A 123 -8.37 16.19 1.46
C PHE A 123 -9.53 16.46 2.45
N ILE A 124 -10.17 15.39 2.94
CA ILE A 124 -11.23 15.50 3.97
C ILE A 124 -10.66 16.12 5.25
N ASN A 125 -9.48 15.68 5.69
CA ASN A 125 -8.79 16.20 6.87
C ASN A 125 -8.46 17.69 6.73
N THR A 126 -8.06 18.15 5.53
CA THR A 126 -7.80 19.58 5.29
C THR A 126 -9.04 20.42 5.62
N ILE A 127 -10.23 19.96 5.20
CA ILE A 127 -11.50 20.62 5.52
C ILE A 127 -11.82 20.49 7.01
N MET A 128 -11.70 19.29 7.58
CA MET A 128 -12.03 19.04 8.99
C MET A 128 -11.16 19.83 9.96
N LEU A 129 -9.84 19.92 9.72
CA LEU A 129 -8.88 20.62 10.60
C LEU A 129 -9.13 22.12 10.69
N THR A 130 -9.86 22.71 9.73
CA THR A 130 -10.32 24.11 9.86
C THR A 130 -11.30 24.29 11.02
N ARG A 131 -12.12 23.25 11.31
CA ARG A 131 -13.24 23.33 12.25
C ARG A 131 -13.05 22.49 13.52
N TYR A 132 -12.41 21.33 13.43
CA TYR A 132 -12.20 20.40 14.53
C TYR A 132 -10.77 19.86 14.52
N TYR A 133 -10.07 20.05 15.63
CA TYR A 133 -8.76 19.46 15.86
C TYR A 133 -8.89 18.20 16.71
N SER A 134 -8.24 17.11 16.30
CA SER A 134 -8.14 15.89 17.07
C SER A 134 -6.81 15.20 16.81
N ASN A 135 -6.13 14.77 17.88
CA ASN A 135 -4.90 13.97 17.81
C ASN A 135 -5.13 12.65 17.05
N ILE A 136 -6.37 12.16 16.96
CA ILE A 136 -6.71 10.94 16.21
C ILE A 136 -6.30 11.07 14.73
N ILE A 137 -6.47 12.26 14.14
CA ILE A 137 -6.12 12.51 12.73
C ILE A 137 -4.62 12.25 12.50
N PHE A 138 -3.77 12.66 13.45
CA PHE A 138 -2.33 12.44 13.38
C PHE A 138 -1.98 10.95 13.32
N TYR A 139 -2.55 10.14 14.21
CA TYR A 139 -2.27 8.70 14.25
C TYR A 139 -2.83 7.96 13.05
N VAL A 140 -3.99 8.38 12.53
CA VAL A 140 -4.54 7.84 11.28
C VAL A 140 -3.59 8.12 10.11
N LEU A 141 -3.05 9.33 10.00
CA LEU A 141 -2.06 9.67 8.97
C LEU A 141 -0.79 8.82 9.10
N ILE A 142 -0.22 8.69 10.31
CA ILE A 142 0.95 7.83 10.54
C ILE A 142 0.67 6.39 10.13
N PHE A 143 -0.46 5.81 10.57
CA PHE A 143 -0.83 4.44 10.24
C PHE A 143 -0.80 4.21 8.73
N PHE A 144 -1.49 5.07 7.98
CA PHE A 144 -1.62 4.94 6.54
C PHE A 144 -0.30 5.19 5.81
N THR A 145 0.50 6.16 6.25
CA THR A 145 1.83 6.41 5.68
C THR A 145 2.74 5.20 5.83
N VAL A 146 2.84 4.64 7.04
CA VAL A 146 3.65 3.43 7.28
C VAL A 146 3.11 2.26 6.46
N HIS A 147 1.79 2.06 6.44
CA HIS A 147 1.16 0.98 5.69
C HIS A 147 1.49 1.06 4.19
N ILE A 148 1.41 2.25 3.58
CA ILE A 148 1.76 2.46 2.16
C ILE A 148 3.24 2.17 1.93
N ILE A 149 4.14 2.66 2.80
CA ILE A 149 5.58 2.42 2.66
C ILE A 149 5.87 0.92 2.67
N LEU A 150 5.30 0.17 3.62
CA LEU A 150 5.48 -1.28 3.68
C LEU A 150 4.88 -1.99 2.46
N SER A 151 3.69 -1.57 2.01
CA SER A 151 3.06 -2.11 0.78
C SER A 151 3.98 -1.93 -0.43
N LEU A 152 4.55 -0.73 -0.61
CA LEU A 152 5.52 -0.43 -1.66
C LEU A 152 6.80 -1.27 -1.53
N THR A 153 7.36 -1.40 -0.32
CA THR A 153 8.55 -2.23 -0.10
C THR A 153 8.29 -3.69 -0.49
N THR A 154 7.15 -4.27 -0.09
CA THR A 154 6.82 -5.65 -0.46
C THR A 154 6.57 -5.82 -1.96
N LEU A 155 6.04 -4.80 -2.64
CA LEU A 155 5.89 -4.78 -4.10
C LEU A 155 7.27 -4.78 -4.77
N ILE A 156 8.18 -3.90 -4.34
CA ILE A 156 9.54 -3.81 -4.87
C ILE A 156 10.30 -5.13 -4.68
N ILE A 157 10.22 -5.74 -3.50
CA ILE A 157 10.84 -7.06 -3.24
C ILE A 157 10.27 -8.12 -4.18
N SER A 158 8.94 -8.13 -4.38
CA SER A 158 8.29 -9.09 -5.28
C SER A 158 8.73 -8.90 -6.74
N MET A 159 8.87 -7.65 -7.19
CA MET A 159 9.37 -7.30 -8.52
C MET A 159 10.86 -7.62 -8.68
N PHE A 160 11.67 -7.45 -7.64
CA PHE A 160 13.08 -7.84 -7.64
C PHE A 160 13.22 -9.35 -7.87
N HIS A 161 12.49 -10.17 -7.11
CA HIS A 161 12.50 -11.62 -7.29
C HIS A 161 11.94 -12.06 -8.66
N LEU A 162 11.02 -11.29 -9.25
CA LEU A 162 10.56 -11.52 -10.63
C LEU A 162 11.71 -11.34 -11.64
N SER A 163 12.49 -10.26 -11.49
CA SER A 163 13.56 -9.91 -12.43
C SER A 163 14.82 -10.74 -12.24
N TRP A 164 15.11 -11.22 -11.03
CA TRP A 164 16.38 -11.87 -10.71
C TRP A 164 16.33 -13.40 -10.79
N LYS A 165 15.15 -13.99 -10.98
CA LYS A 165 15.00 -15.44 -11.16
C LYS A 165 15.75 -15.98 -12.39
N ASP A 166 16.08 -15.12 -13.35
CA ASP A 166 16.84 -15.46 -14.58
C ASP A 166 18.37 -15.61 -14.38
N ARG A 167 18.92 -15.53 -13.15
CA ARG A 167 20.39 -15.56 -12.92
C ARG A 167 20.93 -16.57 -11.89
N GLY A 168 20.19 -17.64 -11.60
CA GLY A 168 20.75 -18.79 -10.89
C GLY A 168 19.79 -19.39 -9.87
N ASP A 169 19.13 -20.46 -10.29
CA ASP A 169 19.15 -21.78 -9.65
C ASP A 169 19.07 -22.82 -10.77
#